data_AF-A0A6V6ZFW3-F1
#
_entry.id   AF-A0A6V6ZFW3-F1
#
_cell.length_a   1.000
_cell.length_b   1.000
_cell.length_c   1.000
_cell.angle_alpha   90.00
_cell.angle_beta   90.00
_cell.angle_gamma   90.00
#
_symmetry.space_group_name_H-M   'P 1'
#
loop_
_entity.id
_entity.type
_entity.pdbx_description
1 polymer ?
#
loop_
_entity_poly.entity_id
_entity_poly.type
_entity_poly.pdbx_seq_one_letter_code
_entity_poly.pdbx_strand_id
1 'polypeptide(L)'
;MTAIEAPRRLPIWQRLLFAIPLFGWMAKDVAHGEAEDWGYAALAIFSMWGCSTLLFGLPGLYIPAVMMVPVMFLILLLITRG
;
A
#
# COMPACT_ATOMS: atom_id res chain seq x y z
N MET A 1 -24.02 17.52 -23.65
CA MET A 1 -23.49 17.33 -22.29
C MET A 1 -24.05 16.02 -21.75
N THR A 2 -23.30 14.92 -21.85
CA THR A 2 -23.76 13.55 -21.53
C THR A 2 -22.95 12.98 -20.37
N ALA A 3 -23.57 12.88 -19.19
CA ALA A 3 -22.96 12.48 -17.92
C ALA A 3 -22.86 10.94 -17.72
N ILE A 4 -22.43 10.17 -18.73
CA ILE A 4 -22.43 8.68 -18.66
C ILE A 4 -21.20 8.02 -19.32
N GLU A 5 -20.02 8.64 -19.27
CA GLU A 5 -18.76 7.99 -19.71
C GLU A 5 -17.89 7.54 -18.52
N ALA A 6 -18.50 7.04 -17.45
CA ALA A 6 -17.75 6.30 -16.43
C ALA A 6 -17.51 4.86 -16.94
N PRO A 7 -16.26 4.39 -17.09
CA PRO A 7 -15.98 3.03 -17.55
C PRO A 7 -16.58 2.01 -16.57
N ARG A 8 -17.62 1.30 -17.02
CA ARG A 8 -18.50 0.44 -16.21
C ARG A 8 -17.86 -0.87 -15.71
N ARG A 9 -16.55 -1.06 -15.91
CA ARG A 9 -15.81 -2.26 -15.49
C ARG A 9 -14.40 -1.88 -15.03
N LEU A 10 -14.27 -1.59 -13.74
CA LEU A 10 -12.96 -1.57 -13.09
C LEU A 10 -12.45 -3.02 -13.01
N PRO A 11 -11.21 -3.33 -13.43
CA PRO A 11 -10.64 -4.67 -13.33
C PRO A 11 -10.79 -5.25 -11.92
N ILE A 12 -10.96 -6.58 -11.83
CA ILE A 12 -11.15 -7.31 -10.56
C ILE A 12 -10.08 -6.94 -9.51
N TRP A 13 -8.85 -6.67 -9.96
CA TRP A 13 -7.75 -6.20 -9.12
C TRP A 13 -7.99 -4.82 -8.49
N GLN A 14 -8.55 -3.85 -9.21
CA GLN A 14 -8.91 -2.54 -8.64
C GLN A 14 -10.02 -2.68 -7.62
N ARG A 15 -11.02 -3.52 -7.89
CA ARG A 15 -12.14 -3.74 -6.95
C ARG A 15 -11.68 -4.43 -5.66
N LEU A 16 -10.69 -5.33 -5.74
CA LEU A 16 -10.04 -5.93 -4.56
C LEU A 16 -9.22 -4.91 -3.77
N LEU A 17 -8.46 -4.05 -4.45
CA LEU A 17 -7.68 -2.98 -3.79
C LEU A 17 -8.59 -1.92 -3.13
N PHE A 18 -9.66 -1.50 -3.81
CA PHE A 18 -10.65 -0.55 -3.27
C PHE A 18 -11.58 -1.16 -2.21
N ALA A 19 -11.69 -2.49 -2.12
CA ALA A 19 -12.51 -3.16 -1.10
C ALA A 19 -11.80 -3.29 0.26
N ILE A 20 -10.47 -3.13 0.31
CA ILE A 20 -9.73 -3.16 1.57
C ILE A 20 -9.74 -1.72 2.13
N PRO A 21 -10.49 -1.39 3.19
CA PRO A 21 -10.73 0.00 3.60
C PRO A 21 -9.45 0.79 3.92
N LEU A 22 -8.36 0.11 4.30
CA LEU A 22 -7.07 0.73 4.60
C LEU A 22 -6.21 0.97 3.35
N PHE A 23 -6.16 0.01 2.42
CA PHE A 23 -5.40 0.14 1.18
C PHE A 23 -6.17 0.89 0.09
N GLY A 24 -7.50 0.84 0.11
CA GLY A 24 -8.39 1.49 -0.85
C GLY A 24 -8.45 3.00 -0.69
N TRP A 25 -8.26 3.53 0.52
CA TRP A 25 -8.11 4.98 0.74
C TRP A 25 -6.75 5.47 0.19
N MET A 26 -5.65 4.82 0.59
CA MET A 26 -4.32 5.14 0.06
C MET A 26 -4.20 4.96 -1.46
N ALA A 27 -4.83 3.93 -2.03
CA ALA A 27 -4.83 3.71 -3.49
C ALA A 27 -5.67 4.76 -4.24
N LYS A 28 -6.71 5.31 -3.60
CA LYS A 28 -7.52 6.40 -4.16
C LYS A 28 -6.73 7.71 -4.15
N ASP A 29 -6.01 7.99 -3.07
CA ASP A 29 -5.20 9.21 -2.92
C ASP A 29 -3.94 9.17 -3.81
N VAL A 30 -3.29 8.02 -3.98
CA VAL A 30 -2.17 7.89 -4.95
C VAL A 30 -2.64 7.99 -6.40
N ALA A 31 -3.86 7.56 -6.72
CA ALA A 31 -4.38 7.57 -8.09
C ALA A 31 -4.98 8.92 -8.52
N HIS A 32 -5.43 9.75 -7.57
CA HIS A 32 -6.15 11.02 -7.86
C HIS A 32 -5.68 12.23 -7.03
N GLY A 33 -4.72 12.06 -6.11
CA GLY A 33 -4.29 13.11 -5.19
C GLY A 33 -3.20 14.02 -5.75
N GLU A 34 -3.28 15.30 -5.40
CA GLU A 34 -2.24 16.28 -5.66
C GLU A 34 -1.00 16.00 -4.78
N ALA A 35 0.15 16.61 -5.07
CA ALA A 35 1.44 16.28 -4.43
C ALA A 35 1.43 16.36 -2.88
N GLU A 36 0.46 17.06 -2.29
CA GLU A 36 0.26 17.22 -0.85
C GLU A 36 -0.31 15.96 -0.15
N ASP A 37 -1.01 15.07 -0.88
CA ASP A 37 -1.68 13.88 -0.31
C ASP A 37 -0.71 12.74 0.08
N TRP A 38 0.50 12.72 -0.49
CA TRP A 38 1.51 11.70 -0.20
C TRP A 38 1.94 11.70 1.27
N GLY A 39 1.92 12.87 1.92
CA GLY A 39 2.27 13.01 3.34
C GLY A 39 1.27 12.30 4.27
N TYR A 40 -0.02 12.39 3.97
CA TYR A 40 -1.06 11.74 4.77
C TYR A 40 -1.02 10.21 4.64
N ALA A 41 -0.72 9.69 3.44
CA ALA A 41 -0.53 8.27 3.22
C ALA A 41 0.65 7.71 4.03
N ALA A 42 1.80 8.40 4.02
CA ALA A 42 2.96 8.00 4.80
C ALA A 42 2.69 8.04 6.32
N LEU A 43 2.00 9.09 6.78
CA LEU A 43 1.62 9.24 8.19
C LEU A 43 0.66 8.13 8.63
N ALA A 44 -0.33 7.77 7.80
CA ALA A 44 -1.25 6.67 8.07
C ALA A 44 -0.53 5.32 8.20
N ILE A 45 0.40 4.99 7.29
CA ILE A 45 1.22 3.77 7.39
C ILE A 45 2.02 3.78 8.70
N PHE A 46 2.67 4.89 9.02
CA PHE A 46 3.49 5.01 10.22
C PHE A 46 2.64 4.86 11.49
N SER A 47 1.46 5.48 11.54
CA SER A 47 0.51 5.31 12.64
C SER A 47 0.04 3.86 12.79
N MET A 48 -0.30 3.18 11.70
CA MET A 48 -0.69 1.77 11.74
C MET A 48 0.45 0.86 12.23
N TRP A 49 1.68 1.11 11.78
CA TRP A 49 2.85 0.40 12.26
C TRP A 49 3.14 0.67 13.74
N GLY A 50 2.97 1.92 14.19
CA GLY A 50 3.02 2.31 15.59
C GLY A 50 1.99 1.55 16.44
N CYS A 51 0.73 1.48 15.98
CA CYS A 51 -0.32 0.70 16.63
C CYS A 51 0.05 -0.80 16.71
N SER A 52 0.62 -1.37 15.65
CA SER A 52 1.11 -2.75 15.65
C SER A 52 2.21 -2.96 16.70
N THR A 53 3.13 -2.00 16.82
CA THR A 53 4.19 -2.03 17.85
C THR A 53 3.62 -1.95 19.27
N LEU A 54 2.60 -1.13 19.50
CA LEU A 54 1.96 -1.02 20.81
C LEU A 54 1.15 -2.28 21.18
N LEU A 55 0.49 -2.91 20.21
CA LEU A 55 -0.34 -4.10 20.43
C LEU A 55 0.49 -5.38 20.59
N PHE A 56 1.54 -5.54 19.78
CA PHE A 56 2.30 -6.78 19.67
C PHE A 56 3.73 -6.66 20.21
N GLY A 57 4.16 -5.47 20.65
CA GLY A 57 5.50 -5.22 21.19
C GLY A 57 6.61 -5.27 20.13
N LEU A 58 7.77 -5.80 20.52
CA LEU A 58 8.94 -5.98 19.65
C LEU A 58 8.61 -6.69 18.32
N PRO A 59 7.83 -7.79 18.29
CA PRO A 59 7.38 -8.40 17.04
C PRO A 59 6.73 -7.41 16.07
N GLY A 60 5.83 -6.55 16.56
CA GLY A 60 5.14 -5.55 15.75
C GLY A 60 6.09 -4.53 15.12
N LEU A 61 7.17 -4.18 15.82
CA LEU A 61 8.22 -3.29 15.33
C LEU A 61 9.08 -3.96 14.25
N TYR A 62 9.43 -5.24 14.41
CA TYR A 62 10.35 -5.95 13.50
C TYR A 62 9.69 -6.51 12.23
N ILE A 63 8.36 -6.50 12.10
CA ILE A 63 7.65 -7.00 10.91
C ILE A 63 8.19 -6.41 9.59
N PRO A 64 8.35 -5.08 9.42
CA PRO A 64 8.87 -4.53 8.17
C PRO A 64 10.26 -5.04 7.80
N ALA A 65 11.13 -5.26 8.81
CA ALA A 65 12.47 -5.79 8.59
C ALA A 65 12.43 -7.26 8.13
N VAL A 66 11.56 -8.08 8.72
CA VAL A 66 11.39 -9.49 8.30
C VAL A 66 10.78 -9.58 6.90
N MET A 67 9.82 -8.71 6.57
CA MET A 67 9.24 -8.65 5.23
C MET A 67 10.25 -8.21 4.16
N MET A 68 11.31 -7.50 4.54
CA MET A 68 12.40 -7.14 3.62
C MET A 68 13.25 -8.35 3.21
N VAL A 69 13.26 -9.45 3.98
CA VAL A 69 14.04 -10.65 3.67
C VAL A 69 13.68 -11.24 2.30
N PRO A 70 12.41 -11.61 2.00
CA PRO A 70 12.07 -12.13 0.67
C PRO A 70 12.33 -11.10 -0.44
N VAL A 71 12.18 -9.80 -0.16
CA VAL A 71 12.51 -8.74 -1.12
C VAL A 71 13.99 -8.75 -1.48
N MET A 72 14.88 -8.85 -0.49
CA MET A 72 16.33 -8.97 -0.73
C MET A 72 16.67 -10.25 -1.48
N PHE A 73 16.02 -11.38 -1.15
CA PHE A 73 16.18 -12.62 -1.92
C PHE A 73 15.79 -12.42 -3.39
N LEU A 74 14.66 -11.77 -3.68
CA LEU A 74 14.24 -11.47 -5.04
C LEU A 74 15.23 -10.54 -5.76
N ILE A 75 15.73 -9.51 -5.09
CA ILE A 75 16.74 -8.61 -5.63
C ILE A 75 18.02 -9.39 -5.98
N LEU A 76 18.51 -10.24 -5.07
CA LEU A 76 19.69 -11.07 -5.32
C LEU A 76 19.49 -12.03 -6.49
N LEU A 77 18.31 -12.65 -6.59
CA LEU A 77 17.95 -13.49 -7.72
C LEU A 77 17.91 -12.70 -9.03
N LEU A 78 17.31 -11.50 -9.03
CA LEU A 78 17.26 -10.61 -10.19
C LEU A 78 18.67 -10.23 -10.65
N ILE A 79 19.54 -9.82 -9.74
CA ILE A 79 20.94 -9.48 -10.04
C ILE A 79 21.70 -10.70 -10.58
N THR A 80 21.43 -11.90 -10.05
CA THR A 80 22.08 -13.14 -10.50
C THR A 80 21.64 -13.54 -11.91
N ARG A 81 20.49 -13.06 -12.41
CA ARG A 81 19.98 -13.39 -13.74
C ARG A 81 20.58 -12.56 -14.88
N GLY A 82 21.33 -11.49 -14.59
CA GLY A 82 21.96 -10.61 -15.58
C GLY A 82 21.03 -9.50 -16.05
#